data_AF-A0A7W5JZ88-F1
#
_entry.id   AF-A0A7W5JZ88-F1
#
_cell.length_a   1.000
_cell.length_b   1.000
_cell.length_c   1.000
_cell.angle_alpha   90.00
_cell.angle_beta   90.00
_cell.angle_gamma   90.00
#
_symmetry.space_group_name_H-M   'P 1'
#
loop_
_entity.id
_entity.type
_entity.pdbx_description
1 polymer ?
#
loop_
_entity_poly.entity_id
_entity_poly.type
_entity_poly.pdbx_seq_one_letter_code
_entity_poly.pdbx_strand_id
1 'polypeptide(L)'
;YEPETRLARVITGGGSVKARLAARPGAVAALCQVDGRRWLTLSGPIHVERDPASVADAVARYAGRYREPRVNPERVVLVVEVTRILGHG
;
A
#
# COMPACT_ATOMS: atom_id res chain seq x y z
N TYR A 1 0.52 -5.09 -5.28
CA TYR A 1 0.95 -4.45 -6.53
C TYR A 1 0.10 -5.05 -7.62
N GLU A 2 -0.53 -4.19 -8.41
CA GLU A 2 -1.40 -4.55 -9.54
C GLU A 2 -0.72 -3.99 -10.80
N PRO A 3 -0.18 -4.84 -11.69
CA PRO A 3 0.58 -4.40 -12.85
C PRO A 3 -0.20 -3.49 -13.81
N GLU A 4 -1.48 -3.75 -13.98
CA GLU A 4 -2.38 -3.08 -14.93
C GLU A 4 -2.61 -1.63 -14.55
N THR A 5 -2.80 -1.37 -13.26
CA THR A 5 -3.03 -0.02 -12.71
C THR A 5 -1.74 0.62 -12.15
N ARG A 6 -0.67 -0.17 -12.03
CA ARG A 6 0.58 0.18 -11.34
C ARG A 6 0.37 0.65 -9.91
N LEU A 7 -0.67 0.14 -9.24
CA LEU A 7 -0.96 0.51 -7.86
C LEU A 7 -0.43 -0.52 -6.86
N ALA A 8 0.19 -0.04 -5.79
CA ALA A 8 0.44 -0.83 -4.60
C ALA A 8 -0.36 -0.27 -3.42
N ARG A 9 -0.91 -1.17 -2.60
CA ARG A 9 -1.85 -0.81 -1.53
C ARG A 9 -1.36 -1.33 -0.20
N VAL A 10 -1.48 -0.51 0.84
CA VAL A 10 -1.23 -0.88 2.24
C VAL A 10 -2.46 -0.53 3.06
N ILE A 11 -3.06 -1.52 3.72
CA ILE A 11 -4.12 -1.27 4.69
C ILE A 11 -3.52 -0.84 6.03
N THR A 12 -4.06 0.19 6.67
CA THR A 12 -3.63 0.64 7.99
C THR A 12 -4.73 1.37 8.75
N GLY A 13 -4.49 1.76 10.00
CA GLY A 13 -5.40 2.64 10.74
C GLY A 13 -5.21 4.10 10.35
N GLY A 14 -6.30 4.85 10.24
CA GLY A 14 -6.31 6.25 9.80
C GLY A 14 -5.48 7.19 10.69
N GLY A 15 -5.41 6.91 11.99
CA GLY A 15 -4.59 7.67 12.95
C GLY A 15 -3.10 7.29 12.97
N SER A 16 -2.67 6.34 12.13
CA SER A 16 -1.27 5.87 12.15
C SER A 16 -0.29 6.92 11.64
N VAL A 17 0.97 6.84 12.10
CA VAL A 17 2.05 7.71 11.62
C VAL A 17 2.20 7.62 10.11
N LYS A 18 2.12 6.41 9.53
CA LYS A 18 2.25 6.21 8.08
C LYS A 18 1.09 6.84 7.30
N ALA A 19 -0.14 6.81 7.82
CA ALA A 19 -1.27 7.51 7.19
C ALA A 19 -1.08 9.04 7.23
N ARG A 20 -0.63 9.58 8.37
CA ARG A 20 -0.33 11.01 8.49
C ARG A 20 0.80 11.46 7.57
N LEU A 21 1.84 10.64 7.40
CA LEU A 21 2.94 10.95 6.48
C LEU A 21 2.50 10.87 5.01
N ALA A 22 1.69 9.86 4.66
CA ALA A 22 1.13 9.69 3.32
C ALA A 22 0.17 10.82 2.92
N ALA A 23 -0.52 11.44 3.87
CA ALA A 23 -1.43 12.56 3.61
C ALA A 23 -0.72 13.90 3.36
N ARG A 24 0.62 13.97 3.46
CA ARG A 24 1.36 15.21 3.22
C ARG A 24 1.41 15.53 1.72
N PRO A 25 1.30 16.82 1.33
CA PRO A 25 1.50 17.23 -0.06
C PRO A 25 2.86 16.75 -0.59
N GLY A 26 2.88 16.17 -1.78
CA GLY A 26 4.10 15.65 -2.41
C GLY A 26 4.71 14.43 -1.73
N ALA A 27 3.97 13.74 -0.87
CA ALA A 27 4.46 12.52 -0.24
C ALA A 27 4.82 11.46 -1.30
N VAL A 28 5.92 10.77 -1.04
CA VAL A 28 6.35 9.58 -1.79
C VAL A 28 6.58 8.43 -0.83
N ALA A 29 6.43 7.21 -1.33
CA ALA A 29 6.68 6.02 -0.55
C ALA A 29 7.50 5.01 -1.35
N ALA A 30 8.15 4.12 -0.61
CA ALA A 30 8.79 2.93 -1.13
C ALA A 30 8.28 1.70 -0.35
N LEU A 31 7.92 0.64 -1.08
CA LEU A 31 7.61 -0.67 -0.56
C LEU A 31 8.75 -1.61 -0.91
N CYS A 32 9.47 -2.07 0.11
CA CYS A 32 10.63 -2.94 -0.06
C CYS A 32 10.27 -4.35 0.41
N GLN A 33 10.56 -5.36 -0.40
CA GLN A 33 10.45 -6.76 -0.04
C GLN A 33 11.76 -7.47 -0.35
N VAL A 34 12.20 -8.31 0.58
CA VAL A 34 13.43 -9.09 0.49
C VAL A 34 13.14 -10.54 0.84
N ASP A 35 13.73 -11.46 0.08
CA ASP A 35 13.71 -12.90 0.28
C ASP A 35 15.06 -13.51 -0.16
N GLY A 36 15.96 -13.71 0.81
CA GLY A 36 17.33 -14.14 0.54
C GLY A 36 18.07 -13.14 -0.36
N ARG A 37 18.57 -13.61 -1.51
CA ARG A 37 19.25 -12.78 -2.52
C ARG A 37 18.28 -12.00 -3.41
N ARG A 38 16.98 -12.34 -3.37
CA ARG A 38 15.94 -11.71 -4.18
C ARG A 38 15.39 -10.50 -3.45
N TRP A 39 15.27 -9.38 -4.13
CA TRP A 39 14.66 -8.18 -3.55
C TRP A 39 13.98 -7.33 -4.60
N LEU A 40 13.00 -6.56 -4.14
CA LEU A 40 12.20 -5.65 -4.95
C LEU A 40 11.83 -4.40 -4.14
N THR A 41 11.97 -3.23 -4.76
CA THR A 41 11.48 -1.95 -4.25
C THR A 41 10.54 -1.33 -5.28
N LEU A 42 9.31 -1.04 -4.85
CA LEU A 42 8.31 -0.30 -5.61
C LEU A 42 8.20 1.10 -5.02
N SER A 43 8.37 2.16 -5.80
CA SER A 43 8.26 3.53 -5.29
C SER A 43 7.52 4.47 -6.21
N GLY A 44 6.96 5.52 -5.59
CA GLY A 44 6.28 6.60 -6.28
C GLY A 44 5.41 7.45 -5.33
N PRO A 45 4.58 8.35 -5.89
CA PRO A 45 3.63 9.15 -5.13
C PRO A 45 2.71 8.29 -4.27
N ILE A 46 2.32 8.81 -3.11
CA ILE A 46 1.43 8.13 -2.18
C ILE A 46 0.31 9.05 -1.74
N HIS A 47 -0.90 8.51 -1.62
CA HIS A 47 -2.04 9.20 -1.03
C HIS A 47 -2.83 8.27 -0.09
N VAL A 48 -3.71 8.87 0.71
CA VAL A 48 -4.63 8.14 1.60
C VAL A 48 -6.00 8.07 0.95
N GLU A 49 -6.49 6.86 0.75
CA GLU A 49 -7.85 6.57 0.29
C GLU A 49 -8.72 6.13 1.48
N ARG A 50 -9.92 6.69 1.57
CA ARG A 50 -10.88 6.53 2.66
C ARG A 50 -12.26 6.04 2.20
N ASP A 51 -12.51 6.02 0.90
CA ASP A 51 -13.75 5.51 0.34
C ASP A 51 -14.00 4.06 0.81
N PRO A 52 -15.19 3.76 1.39
CA PRO A 52 -15.48 2.44 1.93
C PRO A 52 -15.35 1.30 0.91
N ALA A 53 -15.71 1.53 -0.35
CA ALA A 53 -15.58 0.51 -1.39
C ALA A 53 -14.11 0.24 -1.73
N SER A 54 -13.30 1.29 -1.82
CA SER A 54 -11.84 1.19 -1.97
C SER A 54 -11.17 0.48 -0.78
N VAL A 55 -11.63 0.74 0.44
CA VAL A 55 -11.15 0.03 1.65
C VAL A 55 -11.52 -1.45 1.59
N ALA A 56 -12.76 -1.78 1.21
CA ALA A 56 -13.21 -3.17 1.08
C ALA A 56 -12.43 -3.94 0.00
N ASP A 57 -12.21 -3.35 -1.17
CA ASP A 57 -11.37 -3.91 -2.24
C ASP A 57 -9.94 -4.18 -1.74
N ALA A 58 -9.33 -3.20 -1.08
CA ALA A 58 -7.97 -3.36 -0.54
C ALA A 58 -7.88 -4.45 0.55
N VAL A 59 -8.92 -4.60 1.37
CA VAL A 59 -9.02 -5.69 2.36
C VAL A 59 -9.12 -7.05 1.65
N ALA A 60 -9.99 -7.18 0.65
CA ALA A 60 -10.13 -8.42 -0.12
C ALA A 60 -8.81 -8.84 -0.79
N ARG A 61 -8.10 -7.87 -1.39
CA ARG A 61 -6.76 -8.10 -1.99
C ARG A 61 -5.71 -8.48 -0.94
N TYR A 62 -5.75 -7.87 0.25
CA TYR A 62 -4.86 -8.24 1.35
C TYR A 62 -5.13 -9.68 1.82
N ALA A 63 -6.40 -10.03 2.02
CA ALA A 63 -6.81 -11.35 2.46
C ALA A 63 -6.40 -12.44 1.45
N GLY A 64 -6.58 -12.18 0.14
CA GLY A 64 -6.18 -13.11 -0.92
C GLY A 64 -4.67 -13.38 -1.01
N ARG A 65 -3.82 -12.45 -0.54
CA ARG A 65 -2.36 -12.61 -0.53
C ARG A 65 -1.81 -13.11 0.81
N TYR A 66 -2.46 -12.73 1.91
CA TYR A 66 -1.98 -12.96 3.26
C TYR A 66 -3.02 -13.75 4.07
N ARG A 67 -3.83 -13.04 4.85
CA ARG A 67 -4.86 -13.58 5.73
C ARG A 67 -5.93 -12.53 5.99
N GLU A 68 -7.08 -12.94 6.52
CA GLU A 68 -8.12 -12.00 6.92
C GLU A 68 -7.59 -10.99 7.96
N PRO A 69 -7.66 -9.68 7.70
CA PRO A 69 -7.19 -8.69 8.66
C PRO A 69 -8.24 -8.50 9.77
N ARG A 70 -7.80 -8.28 11.01
CA ARG A 70 -8.68 -7.93 12.15
C ARG A 70 -9.65 -6.79 11.79
N VAL A 71 -10.88 -6.80 12.30
CA VAL A 71 -11.81 -5.69 12.08
C VAL A 71 -11.20 -4.37 12.58
N ASN A 72 -11.33 -3.31 11.77
CA ASN A 72 -10.87 -1.96 12.10
C ASN A 72 -11.78 -0.93 11.41
N PRO A 73 -12.70 -0.28 12.14
CA PRO A 73 -13.58 0.75 11.58
C PRO A 73 -12.82 1.95 11.01
N GLU A 74 -11.66 2.27 11.58
CA GLU A 74 -10.80 3.39 11.16
C GLU A 74 -9.83 2.99 10.03
N ARG A 75 -10.08 1.90 9.31
CA ARG A 75 -9.16 1.43 8.28
C ARG A 75 -9.16 2.39 7.10
N VAL A 76 -7.95 2.73 6.65
CA VAL A 76 -7.67 3.46 5.40
C VAL A 76 -6.73 2.65 4.52
N VAL A 77 -6.65 3.04 3.25
CA VAL A 77 -5.70 2.48 2.30
C VAL A 77 -4.65 3.53 1.98
N LEU A 78 -3.38 3.15 2.06
CA LEU A 78 -2.32 3.94 1.47
C LEU A 78 -2.08 3.41 0.06
N VAL A 79 -2.29 4.25 -0.93
CA VAL A 79 -2.14 3.90 -2.35
C VAL A 79 -0.85 4.51 -2.84
N VAL A 80 0.06 3.67 -3.34
CA VAL A 80 1.30 4.08 -3.98
C VAL A 80 1.14 3.90 -5.48
N GLU A 81 1.23 5.00 -6.22
CA GLU A 81 1.31 5.01 -7.68
C GLU A 81 2.73 4.67 -8.09
N VAL A 82 2.98 3.42 -8.49
CA VAL A 82 4.34 2.93 -8.72
C VAL A 82 4.89 3.51 -10.02
N THR A 83 5.87 4.39 -9.89
CA THR A 83 6.59 5.01 -11.01
C THR A 83 7.98 4.43 -11.20
N ARG A 84 8.56 3.80 -10.17
CA ARG A 84 9.87 3.17 -10.23
C ARG A 84 9.88 1.79 -9.57
N ILE A 85 10.54 0.86 -10.23
CA ILE A 85 10.78 -0.50 -9.74
C ILE A 85 12.29 -0.75 -9.77
N LEU A 86 12.84 -1.19 -8.64
CA LEU A 86 14.22 -1.64 -8.51
C LEU A 86 14.21 -3.06 -7.95
N GLY A 87 15.13 -3.92 -8.38
CA GLY A 87 15.19 -5.28 -7.83
C GLY A 87 16.37 -6.09 -8.32
N HIS A 88 16.56 -7.23 -7.68
CA HIS A 88 17.47 -8.30 -8.09
C HIS A 88 16.72 -9.63 -7.97
N GLY A 89 16.77 -10.44 -9.03
CA GLY A 89 16.11 -11.75 -9.13
C GLY A 89 17.09 -12.90 -8.98
#